data_AF-A0A935BSE3-F1
#
_entry.id   AF-A0A935BSE3-F1
#
_cell.length_a   1.000
_cell.length_b   1.000
_cell.length_c   1.000
_cell.angle_alpha   90.00
_cell.angle_beta   90.00
_cell.angle_gamma   90.00
#
_symmetry.space_group_name_H-M   'P 1'
#
loop_
_entity.id
_entity.type
_entity.pdbx_description
1 polymer ?
#
loop_
_entity_poly.entity_id
_entity_poly.type
_entity_poly.pdbx_seq_one_letter_code
_entity_poly.pdbx_strand_id
1 'polypeptide(L)'
;MNFRVAVRDQRGGIADAGMQVTTVNTSGPFQVTSQNTAATWAVGSTQTVTWDVVGTDAAPIGAANVNILLSTNGGQTFPVTLLAMLRTTAPPRSLCRIMRLRRRE
;
A
#
# COMPACT_ATOMS: atom_id res chain seq x y z
N MET A 1 -8.25 -11.33 18.38
CA MET A 1 -7.29 -11.90 19.34
C MET A 1 -7.44 -11.17 20.67
N ASN A 2 -7.46 -11.89 21.78
CA ASN A 2 -7.57 -11.29 23.12
C ASN A 2 -6.28 -11.55 23.88
N PHE A 3 -5.66 -10.48 24.35
CA PHE A 3 -4.45 -10.53 25.15
C PHE A 3 -4.75 -10.06 26.57
N ARG A 4 -4.04 -10.63 27.54
CA ARG A 4 -4.11 -10.21 28.94
C ARG A 4 -2.69 -10.10 29.47
N VAL A 5 -2.39 -8.98 30.11
CA VAL A 5 -1.17 -8.81 30.90
C VAL A 5 -1.54 -8.86 32.37
N ALA A 6 -0.75 -9.57 33.16
CA ALA A 6 -0.86 -9.58 34.61
C ALA A 6 0.50 -9.22 35.20
N VAL A 7 0.51 -8.33 36.18
CA VAL A 7 1.70 -7.90 36.92
C VAL A 7 1.54 -8.31 38.37
N ARG A 8 2.60 -8.85 38.96
CA ARG A 8 2.65 -9.24 40.38
C ARG A 8 3.66 -8.37 41.11
N ASP A 9 3.31 -7.92 42.31
CA ASP A 9 4.18 -7.08 43.14
C ASP A 9 5.10 -7.87 44.10
N GLN A 10 5.02 -9.20 44.08
CA GLN A 10 5.70 -10.14 45.00
C GLN A 10 5.40 -9.94 46.50
N ARG A 11 4.35 -9.18 46.83
CA ARG A 11 3.84 -8.96 48.18
C ARG A 11 2.39 -9.43 48.34
N GLY A 12 1.87 -10.14 47.33
CA GLY A 12 0.52 -10.69 47.28
C GLY A 12 -0.44 -9.90 46.41
N GLY A 13 -0.04 -8.73 45.91
CA GLY A 13 -0.80 -7.93 44.96
C GLY A 13 -0.67 -8.47 43.53
N ILE A 14 -1.80 -8.54 42.85
CA ILE A 14 -1.91 -8.88 41.43
C ILE A 14 -2.79 -7.81 40.77
N ALA A 15 -2.30 -7.24 39.67
CA ALA A 15 -3.09 -6.38 38.79
C ALA A 15 -3.08 -6.97 37.38
N ASP A 16 -4.18 -6.84 36.65
CA ASP A 16 -4.26 -7.31 35.27
C ASP A 16 -5.01 -6.32 34.37
N ALA A 17 -4.70 -6.38 33.08
CA ALA A 17 -5.38 -5.61 32.04
C ALA A 17 -5.58 -6.46 30.78
N GLY A 18 -6.76 -6.34 30.18
CA GLY A 18 -7.09 -6.98 28.90
C GLY A 18 -6.97 -6.03 27.72
N MET A 19 -6.58 -6.55 26.56
CA MET A 19 -6.60 -5.84 25.29
C MET A 19 -7.16 -6.74 24.19
N GLN A 20 -8.05 -6.19 23.37
CA GLN A 20 -8.56 -6.83 22.18
C GLN A 20 -7.82 -6.28 20.95
N VAL A 21 -7.28 -7.20 20.15
CA VAL A 21 -6.68 -6.91 18.85
C VAL A 21 -7.57 -7.52 17.78
N THR A 22 -8.13 -6.66 16.92
CA THR A 22 -8.96 -7.09 15.78
C THR A 22 -8.11 -7.10 14.52
N THR A 23 -8.04 -8.24 13.85
CA THR A 23 -7.44 -8.37 12.52
C THR A 23 -8.53 -8.36 11.47
N VAL A 24 -8.33 -7.55 10.44
CA VAL A 24 -9.25 -7.44 9.32
C VAL A 24 -8.67 -8.29 8.20
N ASN A 25 -9.40 -9.32 7.80
CA ASN A 25 -8.99 -10.15 6.69
C ASN A 25 -9.42 -9.48 5.38
N THR A 26 -8.46 -9.04 4.58
CA THR A 26 -8.72 -8.64 3.19
C THR A 26 -8.63 -9.88 2.31
N SER A 27 -9.45 -9.97 1.26
CA SER A 27 -9.56 -11.16 0.39
C SER A 27 -8.32 -11.45 -0.48
N GLY A 28 -7.14 -10.95 -0.10
CA GLY A 28 -5.90 -10.99 -0.88
C GLY A 28 -4.93 -9.85 -0.57
N PRO A 29 -3.71 -9.91 -1.14
CA PRO A 29 -2.73 -8.84 -1.02
C PRO A 29 -3.05 -7.66 -1.95
N PHE A 30 -2.77 -6.44 -1.49
CA PHE A 30 -2.73 -5.27 -2.36
C PHE A 30 -1.58 -5.43 -3.36
N GLN A 31 -1.88 -5.47 -4.67
CA GLN A 31 -0.89 -5.76 -5.69
C GLN A 31 -1.20 -5.12 -7.04
N VAL A 32 -0.16 -4.72 -7.77
CA VAL A 32 -0.27 -4.26 -9.16
C VAL A 32 -0.48 -5.48 -10.07
N THR A 33 -1.51 -5.44 -10.91
CA THR A 33 -1.90 -6.56 -11.79
C THR A 33 -1.46 -6.37 -13.24
N SER A 34 -1.29 -5.12 -13.70
CA SER A 34 -0.94 -4.80 -15.10
C SER A 34 0.56 -4.88 -15.42
N GLN A 35 1.43 -4.81 -14.41
CA GLN A 35 2.89 -4.79 -14.53
C GLN A 35 3.55 -5.80 -13.61
N ASN A 36 3.05 -7.03 -13.63
CA ASN A 36 3.59 -8.12 -12.80
C ASN A 36 4.83 -8.81 -13.40
N THR A 37 5.28 -8.39 -14.59
CA THR A 37 6.46 -8.92 -15.26
C THR A 37 7.37 -7.79 -15.74
N ALA A 38 8.64 -8.11 -15.99
CA ALA A 38 9.59 -7.16 -16.54
C ALA A 38 9.13 -6.68 -17.93
N ALA A 39 8.94 -5.37 -18.09
CA ALA A 39 8.53 -4.76 -19.34
C ALA A 39 9.46 -3.61 -19.71
N THR A 40 9.70 -3.45 -21.01
CA THR A 40 10.42 -2.29 -21.55
C THR A 40 9.41 -1.29 -22.06
N TRP A 41 9.51 -0.04 -21.60
CA TRP A 41 8.57 1.01 -21.97
C TRP A 41 9.24 2.07 -22.83
N ALA A 42 8.63 2.35 -23.98
CA ALA A 42 9.02 3.48 -24.79
C ALA A 42 8.79 4.77 -24.01
N VAL A 43 9.81 5.64 -23.98
CA VAL A 43 9.72 6.94 -23.33
C VAL A 43 8.59 7.76 -23.96
N GLY A 44 7.71 8.32 -23.13
CA GLY A 44 6.54 9.09 -23.58
C GLY A 44 5.30 8.25 -23.92
N SER A 45 5.37 6.91 -23.82
CA SER A 45 4.19 6.06 -23.92
C SER A 45 3.28 6.22 -22.69
N THR A 46 1.97 6.09 -22.92
CA THR A 46 0.99 6.05 -21.83
C THR A 46 0.75 4.60 -21.46
N GLN A 47 0.89 4.28 -20.18
CA GLN A 47 0.66 2.93 -19.66
C GLN A 47 -0.51 2.98 -18.68
N THR A 48 -1.39 2.00 -18.78
CA THR A 48 -2.47 1.83 -17.80
C THR A 48 -1.91 0.98 -16.67
N VAL A 49 -1.98 1.51 -15.45
CA VAL A 49 -1.63 0.79 -14.23
C VAL A 49 -2.92 0.39 -13.53
N THR A 50 -3.09 -0.90 -13.27
CA THR A 50 -4.19 -1.50 -12.53
C THR A 50 -3.65 -2.24 -11.32
N TRP A 51 -4.37 -2.15 -10.21
CA TRP A 51 -4.03 -2.84 -8.95
C TRP A 51 -5.29 -3.36 -8.28
N ASP A 52 -5.13 -4.34 -7.40
CA ASP A 52 -6.24 -4.81 -6.58
C ASP A 52 -6.33 -3.97 -5.29
N VAL A 53 -7.49 -3.37 -5.05
CA VAL A 53 -7.78 -2.59 -3.83
C VAL A 53 -8.13 -3.52 -2.68
N VAL A 54 -8.70 -4.69 -2.96
CA VAL A 54 -9.06 -5.72 -1.97
C VAL A 54 -9.84 -5.19 -0.76
N GLY A 55 -10.69 -4.17 -0.95
CA GLY A 55 -11.50 -3.56 0.12
C GLY A 55 -10.70 -2.79 1.18
N THR A 56 -9.44 -2.45 0.92
CA THR A 56 -8.61 -1.64 1.84
C THR A 56 -9.05 -0.18 1.91
N ASP A 57 -9.83 0.30 0.94
CA ASP A 57 -10.39 1.64 0.87
C ASP A 57 -11.60 1.86 1.78
N ALA A 58 -12.25 0.77 2.22
CA ALA A 58 -13.41 0.81 3.11
C ALA A 58 -13.01 0.71 4.60
N ALA A 59 -13.91 1.13 5.48
CA ALA A 59 -13.77 0.90 6.91
C ALA A 59 -13.70 -0.61 7.19
N PRO A 60 -12.84 -1.05 8.14
CA PRO A 60 -12.08 -0.25 9.08
C PRO A 60 -10.65 0.15 8.63
N ILE A 61 -10.23 -0.21 7.41
CA ILE A 61 -8.85 0.04 6.92
C ILE A 61 -8.70 1.48 6.42
N GLY A 62 -9.61 1.94 5.56
CA GLY A 62 -9.71 3.35 5.15
C GLY A 62 -8.51 3.89 4.37
N ALA A 63 -7.78 3.05 3.63
CA ALA A 63 -6.70 3.46 2.74
C ALA A 63 -7.25 4.22 1.52
N ALA A 64 -7.55 5.50 1.73
CA ALA A 64 -8.23 6.34 0.75
C ALA A 64 -7.35 6.79 -0.42
N ASN A 65 -6.02 6.63 -0.32
CA ASN A 65 -5.07 7.17 -1.30
C ASN A 65 -4.03 6.14 -1.72
N VAL A 66 -3.68 6.16 -3.01
CA VAL A 66 -2.60 5.36 -3.59
C VAL A 66 -1.54 6.26 -4.20
N ASN A 67 -0.28 5.90 -3.94
CA ASN A 67 0.89 6.43 -4.62
C ASN A 67 1.47 5.35 -5.54
N ILE A 68 1.81 5.73 -6.76
CA ILE A 68 2.49 4.85 -7.73
C ILE A 68 3.89 5.40 -7.93
N LEU A 69 4.87 4.57 -7.57
CA LEU A 69 6.29 4.88 -7.71
C LEU A 69 6.92 3.90 -8.70
N LEU A 70 7.91 4.37 -9.46
CA LEU A 70 8.65 3.58 -10.43
C LEU A 70 10.07 3.34 -9.95
N SER A 71 10.49 2.07 -10.06
CA SER A 71 11.87 1.64 -9.92
C SER A 71 12.44 1.31 -11.29
N THR A 72 13.67 1.76 -11.57
CA THR A 72 14.44 1.37 -12.76
C THR A 72 15.61 0.44 -12.43
N ASN A 73 15.78 0.02 -11.17
CA ASN A 73 16.89 -0.81 -10.69
C ASN A 73 16.43 -2.12 -10.03
N GLY A 74 15.39 -2.74 -10.61
CA GLY A 74 14.93 -4.06 -10.17
C GLY A 74 14.19 -4.09 -8.83
N GLY A 75 13.67 -2.95 -8.36
CA GLY A 75 12.86 -2.85 -7.14
C GLY A 75 13.64 -2.43 -5.90
N GLN A 76 14.93 -2.10 -6.03
CA GLN A 76 15.76 -1.68 -4.89
C GLN A 76 15.46 -0.25 -4.43
N THR A 77 15.14 0.65 -5.36
CA THR A 77 14.77 2.04 -5.02
C THR A 77 13.66 2.54 -5.93
N PHE A 78 12.80 3.41 -5.42
CA PHE A 78 11.66 3.97 -6.14
C PHE A 78 11.71 5.50 -6.24
N PRO A 79 12.73 6.08 -6.92
CA PRO A 79 12.95 7.53 -6.91
C PRO A 79 11.94 8.31 -7.75
N VAL A 80 11.18 7.66 -8.65
CA VAL A 80 10.27 8.33 -9.58
C VAL A 80 8.84 8.20 -9.09
N THR A 81 8.20 9.32 -8.73
CA THR A 81 6.75 9.35 -8.45
C THR A 81 5.97 9.54 -9.74
N LEU A 82 5.18 8.53 -10.10
CA LEU A 82 4.34 8.53 -11.30
C LEU A 82 2.96 9.10 -11.04
N LEU A 83 2.41 8.80 -9.87
CA LEU A 83 1.11 9.29 -9.42
C LEU A 83 1.15 9.42 -7.90
N ALA A 84 0.63 10.53 -7.37
CA ALA A 84 0.56 10.77 -5.94
C ALA A 84 -0.89 11.07 -5.53
N MET A 85 -1.28 10.55 -4.37
CA MET A 85 -2.53 10.87 -3.67
C MET A 85 -3.80 10.61 -4.48
N LEU A 86 -3.80 9.61 -5.38
CA LEU A 86 -5.02 9.28 -6.10
C LEU A 86 -6.04 8.67 -5.14
N ARG A 87 -7.28 9.20 -5.14
CA ARG A 87 -8.39 8.63 -4.38
C ARG A 87 -8.78 7.25 -4.90
N THR A 88 -8.88 6.27 -4.00
CA THR A 88 -9.23 4.88 -4.30
C THR A 88 -10.71 4.65 -4.60
N THR A 89 -11.57 5.67 -4.48
CA THR A 89 -13.02 5.59 -4.76
C THR A 89 -13.37 5.44 -6.25
N ALA A 90 -12.39 5.34 -7.14
CA ALA A 90 -12.57 5.12 -8.58
C ALA A 90 -12.17 3.67 -8.93
N PRO A 91 -12.77 3.03 -9.96
CA PRO A 91 -12.35 1.71 -10.41
C PRO A 91 -10.83 1.70 -10.65
N PRO A 92 -10.13 0.57 -10.43
CA PRO A 92 -8.66 0.48 -10.32
C PRO A 92 -7.92 0.69 -11.64
N ARG A 93 -8.17 1.80 -12.32
CA ARG A 93 -7.65 2.19 -13.61
C ARG A 93 -7.08 3.59 -13.47
N SER A 94 -5.77 3.69 -13.37
CA SER A 94 -5.08 4.97 -13.55
C SER A 94 -4.23 4.95 -14.79
N LEU A 95 -4.47 5.93 -15.66
CA LEU A 95 -3.62 6.22 -16.79
C LEU A 95 -2.41 6.98 -16.25
N CYS A 96 -1.29 6.29 -16.10
CA CYS A 96 -0.02 6.96 -15.83
C CYS A 96 0.65 7.29 -17.17
N ARG A 97 0.77 8.58 -17.47
CA ARG A 97 1.65 9.05 -18.54
C ARG A 97 3.04 9.24 -17.94
N ILE A 98 4.03 8.45 -18.37
CA ILE A 98 5.44 8.69 -18.03
C ILE A 98 5.87 9.96 -18.78
N MET A 99 5.62 11.10 -18.15
CA MET A 99 5.95 12.40 -18.70
C MET A 99 7.44 12.68 -18.40
N ARG A 100 8.24 12.66 -19.46
CA ARG A 100 9.57 13.27 -19.62
C ARG A 100 10.20 13.78 -18.30
N LEU A 101 11.08 12.98 -17.69
CA LEU A 101 12.08 13.48 -16.76
C LEU A 101 13.01 14.41 -17.56
N ARG A 102 12.75 15.72 -17.55
CA ARG A 102 13.73 16.68 -18.06
C ARG A 102 14.90 16.63 -17.10
N ARG A 103 16.02 16.04 -17.54
CA ARG A 103 17.33 16.27 -16.97
C ARG A 103 17.50 17.80 -16.95
N ARG A 104 17.43 18.41 -15.77
CA ARG A 104 18.01 19.74 -15.56
C ARG A 104 19.50 19.50 -15.72
N GLU A 105 20.07 20.06 -16.77
CA GLU A 105 21.50 20.40 -16.76
C GLU A 105 21.76 21.38 -15.61
#